data_AF-A0A143YAA7-F1
#
_entry.id   AF-A0A143YAA7-F1
#
_cell.length_a   1.000
_cell.length_b   1.000
_cell.length_c   1.000
_cell.angle_alpha   90.00
_cell.angle_beta   90.00
_cell.angle_gamma   90.00
#
_symmetry.space_group_name_H-M   'P 1'
#
loop_
_entity.id
_entity.type
_entity.pdbx_description
1 polymer ?
#
loop_
_entity_poly.entity_id
_entity_poly.type
_entity_poly.pdbx_seq_one_letter_code
_entity_poly.pdbx_strand_id
1 'polypeptide(L)' 'MKHFITKYAEDGKRFAESWLQIDAFGRSFCFNKKKIEI' A
#
# COMPACT_ATOMS: atom_id res chain seq x y z
N MET A 1 -11.47 4.23 6.94
CA MET A 1 -10.48 4.43 5.86
C MET A 1 -9.10 4.34 6.49
N LYS A 2 -8.31 3.32 6.12
CA LYS A 2 -6.95 3.12 6.63
C LYS A 2 -5.98 3.27 5.47
N HIS A 3 -5.00 4.14 5.63
CA HIS A 3 -3.91 4.27 4.67
C HIS A 3 -2.71 3.49 5.20
N PHE A 4 -2.24 2.53 4.40
CA PHE A 4 -1.10 1.70 4.73
C PHE A 4 0.06 2.08 3.83
N ILE A 5 1.24 2.20 4.41
CA ILE A 5 2.48 2.47 3.70
C ILE A 5 3.51 1.48 4.24
N THR A 6 4.05 0.64 3.36
CA THR A 6 5.10 -0.32 3.66
C THR A 6 6.34 0.05 2.88
N LYS A 7 7.45 0.23 3.58
CA LYS A 7 8.76 0.47 2.97
C LYS A 7 9.60 -0.78 3.15
N TYR A 8 10.23 -1.24 2.08
CA TYR A 8 11.09 -2.41 2.11
C TYR A 8 12.24 -2.24 1.13
N ALA A 9 13.34 -2.95 1.38
CA ALA A 9 14.48 -2.98 0.49
C ALA A 9 14.59 -4.38 -0.12
N GLU A 10 14.72 -4.47 -1.43
CA GLU A 10 14.85 -5.72 -2.17
C GLU A 10 15.94 -5.52 -3.22
N ASP A 11 16.94 -6.41 -3.25
CA ASP A 11 18.04 -6.39 -4.21
C ASP A 11 18.80 -5.04 -4.27
N GLY A 12 19.05 -4.42 -3.12
CA GLY A 12 19.74 -3.12 -3.02
C GLY A 12 18.91 -1.91 -3.44
N LYS A 13 17.69 -2.11 -3.92
CA LYS A 13 16.74 -1.05 -4.30
C LYS A 13 15.72 -0.86 -3.18
N ARG A 14 15.32 0.38 -2.90
CA ARG A 14 14.28 0.65 -1.90
C ARG A 14 12.95 0.78 -2.62
N PHE A 15 11.92 0.23 -2.03
CA PHE A 15 10.56 0.32 -2.51
C PHE A 15 9.68 0.88 -1.40
N ALA A 16 8.76 1.75 -1.77
CA ALA A 16 7.60 2.05 -0.95
C ALA A 16 6.35 1.58 -1.67
N GLU A 17 5.59 0.72 -1.01
CA GLU A 17 4.25 0.35 -1.42
C GLU A 17 3.24 1.05 -0.51
N SER A 18 2.29 1.75 -1.10
CA SER A 18 1.16 2.35 -0.37
C SER A 18 -0.14 1.78 -0.90
N TRP A 19 -1.09 1.50 0.00
CA TRP A 19 -2.46 1.15 -0.37
C TRP A 19 -3.46 1.77 0.59
N LEU A 20 -4.66 2.00 0.06
CA LEU A 20 -5.76 2.59 0.79
C LEU A 20 -6.83 1.53 0.99
N GLN A 21 -7.04 1.15 2.24
CA GLN A 21 -8.14 0.28 2.61
C GLN A 21 -9.37 1.11 2.95
N ILE A 22 -10.46 0.85 2.23
CA ILE A 22 -11.76 1.45 2.46
C ILE A 22 -12.71 0.32 2.86
N ASP A 23 -13.28 0.43 4.05
CA ASP A 23 -14.35 -0.46 4.49
C ASP A 23 -15.68 0.18 4.13
N ALA A 24 -16.44 -0.48 3.26
CA ALA A 24 -17.76 -0.03 2.82
C ALA A 24 -18.71 -1.24 2.76
N PHE A 25 -19.94 -1.09 3.26
CA PHE A 25 -20.95 -2.17 3.26
C PHE A 25 -20.48 -3.49 3.90
N GLY A 26 -19.68 -3.41 4.96
CA GLY A 26 -19.15 -4.60 5.65
C GLY A 26 -18.11 -5.40 4.84
N ARG A 27 -17.60 -4.82 3.75
CA ARG A 27 -16.52 -5.39 2.94
C ARG A 27 -15.32 -4.46 2.95
N SER A 28 -14.15 -5.03 3.22
CA SER A 28 -12.87 -4.34 3.11
C SER A 28 -12.40 -4.37 1.66
N PHE A 29 -12.31 -3.19 1.04
CA PHE A 29 -11.78 -3.04 -0.31
C PHE A 29 -10.40 -2.37 -0.25
N CYS A 30 -9.42 -2.98 -0.92
CA CYS A 30 -8.08 -2.44 -1.08
C CYS A 30 -7.97 -1.69 -2.40
N PHE A 31 -7.82 -0.37 -2.34
CA PHE A 31 -7.70 0.53 -3.49
C PHE A 31 -6.33 1.23 -3.51
N ASN A 32 -5.97 1.78 -4.68
CA ASN A 32 -4.80 2.64 -4.86
C ASN A 32 -3.46 2.01 -4.38
N LYS A 33 -3.27 0.71 -4.68
CA LYS A 33 -2.01 0.00 -4.42
C LYS A 33 -0.95 0.51 -5.40
N LYS A 34 -0.07 1.38 -4.92
CA LYS A 34 1.04 1.95 -5.68
C LYS A 34 2.35 1.47 -5.10
N LYS A 35 3.22 0.94 -5.94
CA LYS A 35 4.62 0.64 -5.62
C LYS A 35 5.50 1.67 -6.33
N ILE A 36 6.36 2.35 -5.59
CA ILE A 36 7.38 3.25 -6.10
C ILE A 36 8.76 2.75 -5.68
N GLU A 37 9.76 2.91 -6.56
CA GLU A 37 11.17 2.72 -6.24
C GLU A 37 11.73 4.04 -5.68
N ILE A 38 12.59 3.96 -4.66
CA ILE A 38 13.18 5.09 -3.92
C ILE A 38 14.69 4.88 -3.79
#